data_AF-A0A834TTC0-F1
#
_entry.id   AF-A0A834TTC0-F1
#
_cell.length_a   1.000
_cell.length_b   1.000
_cell.length_c   1.000
_cell.angle_alpha   90.00
_cell.angle_beta   90.00
_cell.angle_gamma   90.00
#
_symmetry.space_group_name_H-M   'P 1'
#
loop_
_entity.id
_entity.type
_entity.pdbx_description
1 polymer ?
#
loop_
_entity_poly.entity_id
_entity_poly.type
_entity_poly.pdbx_seq_one_letter_code
_entity_poly.pdbx_strand_id
1 'polypeptide(L)'
;MGAPGDDDDDDVVQIQRAKNPSEPCIITINCPDKTGLGCDICRIILDFGLYITKGDISTDGIWCYIVLWVFPHSALLSMRWSNLKDRIQEICPPCSAAFFFNQQPTTRSSPVYLLKFCCLDRKGLLHDVTQVLCELELTIQKVKVTTTPDDRVLDLFFITDNMELLHTKKRQDETCERLHTVLRDSCISCELQLAGLEYEYNQSISSLSPVLAEELFRCDLTGNEECYQALSPDMTKLKKINVTLDNSISPAHTLLQIHCADHKGLLYDTLRALKDMNMKISYGRFSHNTRGYRDLDLFIQQKDGKKIVDPEKQNALCSRLKLEMLHPLRVIITNRGPDTELLVANPVELSGKGRPRVFYDVTFALKTLGICIFSAEIGRQSASEREWEVYRFLLDENCEFQLTSIVARNQIVDRVRRTLMGW
;
A
#
# COMPACT_ATOMS: atom_id res chain seq x y z
N MET A 1 -23.06 23.89 40.96
CA MET A 1 -22.27 24.30 39.77
C MET A 1 -21.01 23.45 39.78
N GLY A 2 -21.06 22.29 39.11
CA GLY A 2 -19.87 21.49 38.86
C GLY A 2 -19.28 21.92 37.52
N ALA A 3 -17.98 22.21 37.51
CA ALA A 3 -17.25 22.46 36.28
C ALA A 3 -17.33 21.21 35.37
N PRO A 4 -17.49 21.37 34.05
CA PRO A 4 -17.35 20.26 33.11
C PRO A 4 -15.87 19.87 33.05
N GLY A 5 -15.62 18.56 32.97
CA GLY A 5 -14.29 17.97 33.05
C GLY A 5 -13.35 18.44 31.94
N ASP A 6 -12.15 18.84 32.36
CA ASP A 6 -10.93 18.81 31.57
C ASP A 6 -10.51 17.34 31.48
N ASP A 7 -10.65 16.70 30.31
CA ASP A 7 -9.99 15.44 29.93
C ASP A 7 -10.29 15.17 28.44
N ASP A 8 -9.42 15.65 27.52
CA ASP A 8 -9.07 15.00 26.21
C ASP A 8 -8.29 15.89 25.18
N ASP A 9 -7.96 17.15 25.46
CA ASP A 9 -7.48 18.08 24.41
C ASP A 9 -5.97 18.06 24.12
N ASP A 10 -5.17 17.31 24.88
CA ASP A 10 -3.69 17.25 24.73
C ASP A 10 -3.19 16.06 23.88
N ASP A 11 -4.08 15.21 23.38
CA ASP A 11 -3.70 14.05 22.59
C ASP A 11 -3.29 14.44 21.16
N VAL A 12 -2.04 14.15 20.80
CA VAL A 12 -1.46 14.34 19.45
C VAL A 12 -2.32 13.70 18.35
N VAL A 13 -3.00 12.59 18.66
CA VAL A 13 -3.86 11.86 17.73
C VAL A 13 -5.18 11.52 18.43
N GLN A 14 -6.28 12.02 17.89
CA GLN A 14 -7.64 11.74 18.35
C GLN A 14 -8.39 10.94 17.30
N ILE A 15 -9.09 9.89 17.72
CA ILE A 15 -9.91 9.05 16.83
C ILE A 15 -11.34 9.06 17.33
N GLN A 16 -12.21 9.75 16.61
CA GLN A 16 -13.65 9.74 16.85
C GLN A 16 -14.29 8.61 16.06
N ARG A 17 -14.88 7.65 16.77
CA ARG A 17 -15.55 6.49 16.15
C ARG A 17 -16.94 6.88 15.66
N ALA A 18 -17.29 6.36 14.48
CA ALA A 18 -18.62 6.48 13.93
C ALA A 18 -19.66 5.86 14.87
N LYS A 19 -20.80 6.53 15.06
CA LYS A 19 -21.93 5.97 15.84
C LYS A 19 -22.74 4.99 15.00
N ASN A 20 -22.75 5.20 13.68
CA ASN A 20 -23.46 4.39 12.70
C ASN A 20 -22.49 3.85 11.63
N PRO A 21 -22.75 2.67 11.02
CA PRO A 21 -21.89 2.11 9.96
C PRO A 21 -21.80 2.98 8.70
N SER A 22 -22.77 3.87 8.48
CA SER A 22 -22.81 4.81 7.35
C SER A 22 -22.05 6.11 7.61
N GLU A 23 -21.62 6.34 8.84
CA GLU A 23 -20.85 7.53 9.21
C GLU A 23 -19.34 7.21 9.15
N PRO A 24 -18.52 8.16 8.68
CA PRO A 24 -17.07 8.01 8.72
C PRO A 24 -16.54 8.10 10.16
N CYS A 25 -15.49 7.34 10.46
CA CYS A 25 -14.64 7.65 11.60
C CYS A 25 -13.76 8.87 11.26
N ILE A 26 -13.49 9.71 12.26
CA ILE A 26 -12.68 10.92 12.07
C ILE A 26 -11.37 10.74 12.83
N ILE A 27 -10.25 10.89 12.12
CA ILE A 27 -8.91 10.90 12.69
C ILE A 27 -8.40 12.34 12.62
N THR A 28 -8.12 12.92 13.79
CA THR A 28 -7.54 14.25 13.93
C THR A 28 -6.12 14.10 14.47
N ILE A 29 -5.17 14.78 13.83
CA ILE A 29 -3.75 14.73 14.18
C ILE A 29 -3.25 16.16 14.31
N ASN A 30 -2.64 16.46 15.44
CA ASN A 30 -2.02 17.74 15.74
C ASN A 30 -0.61 17.50 16.28
N CYS A 31 0.40 17.69 15.44
CA CYS A 31 1.79 17.39 15.78
C CYS A 31 2.77 18.30 15.04
N PRO A 32 4.05 18.35 15.44
CA PRO A 32 5.06 19.08 14.68
C PRO A 32 5.19 18.51 13.27
N ASP A 33 5.46 19.39 12.30
CA ASP A 33 5.54 19.01 10.90
C ASP A 33 6.85 18.28 10.58
N LYS A 34 6.75 17.35 9.64
CA LYS A 34 7.88 16.65 9.04
C LYS A 34 7.57 16.40 7.58
N THR A 35 8.57 16.61 6.71
CA THR A 35 8.45 16.32 5.29
C THR A 35 8.03 14.86 5.06
N GLY A 36 6.92 14.67 4.35
CA GLY A 36 6.38 13.35 4.03
C GLY A 36 5.43 12.76 5.09
N LEU A 37 5.16 13.44 6.20
CA LEU A 37 4.31 12.94 7.28
C LEU A 37 2.91 12.55 6.79
N GLY A 38 2.26 13.38 5.97
CA GLY A 38 0.94 13.06 5.41
C GLY A 38 0.93 11.77 4.57
N CYS A 39 2.00 11.51 3.81
CA CYS A 39 2.18 10.26 3.05
C CYS A 39 2.29 9.07 4.01
N ASP A 40 3.13 9.19 5.04
CA ASP A 40 3.37 8.13 6.03
C ASP A 40 2.08 7.79 6.80
N ILE A 41 1.28 8.80 7.20
CA ILE A 41 -0.03 8.62 7.84
C ILE A 41 -1.00 7.90 6.91
N CYS A 42 -1.12 8.34 5.65
CA CYS A 42 -2.02 7.71 4.69
C CYS A 42 -1.64 6.24 4.44
N ARG A 43 -0.34 5.92 4.44
CA ARG A 43 0.17 4.55 4.33
C ARG A 43 -0.28 3.69 5.52
N ILE A 44 -0.14 4.19 6.74
CA ILE A 44 -0.57 3.47 7.96
C ILE A 44 -2.09 3.22 7.91
N ILE A 45 -2.89 4.22 7.56
CA ILE A 45 -4.35 4.07 7.43
C ILE A 45 -4.68 2.97 6.41
N LEU A 46 -4.02 2.94 5.25
CA LEU A 46 -4.21 1.89 4.26
C LEU A 46 -3.79 0.51 4.76
N ASP A 47 -2.71 0.42 5.54
CA ASP A 47 -2.19 -0.84 6.10
C ASP A 47 -3.18 -1.50 7.07
N PHE A 48 -3.87 -0.67 7.86
CA PHE A 48 -4.98 -1.08 8.72
C PHE A 48 -6.27 -1.42 7.94
N GLY A 49 -6.26 -1.36 6.61
CA GLY A 49 -7.42 -1.68 5.77
C GLY A 49 -8.52 -0.61 5.80
N LEU A 50 -8.16 0.62 6.17
CA LEU A 50 -9.04 1.78 6.09
C LEU A 50 -8.83 2.49 4.75
N TYR A 51 -9.86 3.16 4.26
CA TYR A 51 -9.74 4.06 3.12
C TYR A 51 -10.24 5.46 3.48
N ILE A 52 -9.56 6.47 2.94
CA ILE A 52 -9.82 7.88 3.22
C ILE A 52 -10.87 8.39 2.23
N THR A 53 -11.89 9.07 2.74
CA THR A 53 -13.02 9.61 1.96
C THR A 53 -13.12 11.12 1.99
N LYS A 54 -12.42 11.77 2.91
CA LYS A 54 -12.27 13.23 2.93
C LYS A 54 -11.00 13.51 3.74
N GLY A 55 -10.34 14.61 3.44
CA GLY A 55 -9.19 15.03 4.21
C GLY A 55 -8.98 16.54 4.13
N ASP A 56 -8.57 17.13 5.25
CA ASP A 56 -8.10 18.50 5.32
C ASP A 56 -6.71 18.47 5.97
N ILE A 57 -5.71 19.07 5.33
CA ILE A 57 -4.31 19.13 5.77
C ILE A 57 -3.92 20.61 5.83
N SER A 58 -3.32 21.04 6.92
CA SER A 58 -2.77 22.38 7.06
C SER A 58 -1.45 22.33 7.83
N THR A 59 -0.43 23.03 7.38
CA THR A 59 0.85 23.16 8.08
C THR A 59 1.44 24.55 7.88
N ASP A 60 2.09 25.07 8.92
CA ASP A 60 2.91 26.28 8.84
C ASP A 60 4.42 25.95 8.64
N GLY A 61 4.74 24.66 8.47
CA GLY A 61 6.10 24.14 8.36
C GLY A 61 6.77 23.81 9.70
N ILE A 62 6.14 24.15 10.82
CA ILE A 62 6.57 23.80 12.18
C ILE A 62 5.56 22.86 12.83
N TRP A 63 4.26 23.15 12.67
CA TRP A 63 3.14 22.39 13.16
C TRP A 63 2.23 22.01 12.01
N CYS A 64 1.67 20.81 12.08
CA CYS A 64 0.69 20.32 11.14
C CYS A 64 -0.60 19.91 11.87
N TYR A 65 -1.72 20.19 11.21
CA TYR A 65 -3.05 19.82 11.61
C TYR A 65 -3.71 19.05 10.45
N ILE A 66 -4.09 17.81 10.70
CA ILE A 66 -4.62 16.90 9.69
C ILE A 66 -5.93 16.30 10.22
N VAL A 67 -6.99 16.38 9.42
CA VAL A 67 -8.29 15.74 9.71
C VAL A 67 -8.65 14.83 8.55
N LEU A 68 -8.87 13.55 8.83
CA LEU A 68 -9.18 12.53 7.84
C LEU A 68 -10.48 11.80 8.21
N TRP A 69 -11.37 11.64 7.22
CA TRP A 69 -12.59 10.86 7.35
C TRP A 69 -12.38 9.50 6.71
N VAL A 70 -12.47 8.43 7.50
CA VAL A 70 -12.07 7.08 7.10
C VAL A 70 -13.19 6.07 7.29
N PHE A 71 -13.21 5.05 6.43
CA PHE A 71 -14.10 3.91 6.53
C PHE A 71 -13.31 2.59 6.51
N PRO A 72 -13.76 1.55 7.23
CA PRO A 72 -13.24 0.20 7.06
C PRO A 72 -13.58 -0.35 5.67
N HIS A 73 -12.62 -1.01 5.03
CA HIS A 73 -12.85 -1.69 3.76
C HIS A 73 -13.66 -2.99 3.93
N SER A 74 -13.58 -3.63 5.10
CA SER A 74 -14.38 -4.80 5.44
C SER A 74 -14.86 -4.70 6.88
N ALA A 75 -16.17 -4.84 7.09
CA ALA A 75 -16.79 -4.89 8.42
C ALA A 75 -16.35 -6.12 9.23
N LEU A 76 -15.72 -7.12 8.58
CA LEU A 76 -15.26 -8.35 9.21
C LEU A 76 -13.90 -8.20 9.92
N LEU A 77 -13.17 -7.12 9.67
CA LEU A 77 -11.90 -6.86 10.34
C LEU A 77 -12.18 -6.21 11.69
N SER A 78 -11.93 -6.97 12.78
CA SER A 78 -11.90 -6.43 14.13
C SER A 78 -10.67 -5.52 14.29
N MET A 79 -10.78 -4.26 13.87
CA MET A 79 -9.69 -3.30 13.97
C MET A 79 -9.42 -2.88 15.41
N ARG A 80 -8.16 -2.98 15.81
CA ARG A 80 -7.66 -2.42 17.08
C ARG A 80 -7.34 -0.95 16.86
N TRP A 81 -8.33 -0.08 17.03
CA TRP A 81 -8.17 1.37 16.90
C TRP A 81 -7.08 1.97 17.82
N SER A 82 -6.80 1.32 18.96
CA SER A 82 -5.67 1.68 19.82
C SER A 82 -4.35 1.53 19.08
N ASN A 83 -4.13 0.40 18.42
CA ASN A 83 -2.91 0.15 17.66
C ASN A 83 -2.76 1.16 16.52
N LEU A 84 -3.85 1.48 15.82
CA LEU A 84 -3.81 2.54 14.80
C LEU A 84 -3.37 3.88 15.39
N LYS A 85 -3.91 4.27 16.54
CA LYS A 85 -3.53 5.49 17.25
C LYS A 85 -2.04 5.47 17.60
N ASP A 86 -1.57 4.39 18.22
CA ASP A 86 -0.18 4.22 18.64
C ASP A 86 0.78 4.32 17.43
N ARG A 87 0.44 3.66 16.31
CA ARG A 87 1.24 3.68 15.08
C ARG A 87 1.30 5.05 14.42
N ILE A 88 0.22 5.81 14.44
CA ILE A 88 0.23 7.20 13.95
C ILE A 88 1.04 8.08 14.91
N GLN A 89 0.92 7.90 16.22
CA GLN A 89 1.69 8.65 17.20
C GLN A 89 3.20 8.38 17.09
N GLU A 90 3.62 7.16 16.83
CA GLU A 90 5.03 6.79 16.66
C GLU A 90 5.73 7.50 15.49
N ILE A 91 4.99 7.84 14.43
CA ILE A 91 5.56 8.58 13.28
C ILE A 91 5.49 10.10 13.44
N CYS A 92 4.64 10.59 14.35
CA CYS A 92 4.54 12.00 14.68
C CYS A 92 5.83 12.47 15.39
N PRO A 93 6.43 13.59 14.99
CA PRO A 93 7.56 14.16 15.73
C PRO A 93 7.17 14.51 17.17
N PRO A 94 8.08 14.40 18.15
CA PRO A 94 7.79 14.75 19.53
C PRO A 94 7.64 16.27 19.71
N CYS A 95 6.68 16.69 20.54
CA CYS A 95 6.36 18.11 20.78
C CYS A 95 7.44 18.91 21.56
N SER A 96 8.53 18.27 22.03
CA SER A 96 9.54 18.92 22.88
C SER A 96 10.75 19.46 22.11
N ALA A 97 10.96 20.78 22.19
CA ALA A 97 12.07 21.49 21.53
C ALA A 97 13.50 21.09 21.98
N ALA A 98 13.65 20.27 23.02
CA ALA A 98 14.96 19.84 23.52
C ALA A 98 15.64 18.73 22.69
N PHE A 99 14.94 18.12 21.72
CA PHE A 99 15.47 17.00 20.92
C PHE A 99 15.79 17.34 19.45
N PHE A 100 15.91 18.62 19.10
CA PHE A 100 16.43 19.03 17.77
C PHE A 100 17.92 18.67 17.56
N PHE A 101 18.60 18.09 18.56
CA PHE A 101 19.94 17.52 18.38
C PHE A 101 19.88 16.06 17.93
N ASN A 102 20.14 15.86 16.63
CA ASN A 102 20.54 14.59 16.03
C ASN A 102 19.67 13.37 16.36
N GLN A 103 18.42 13.35 15.88
CA GLN A 103 17.89 12.05 15.43
C GLN A 103 18.60 11.68 14.13
N GLN A 104 19.78 11.07 14.23
CA GLN A 104 20.21 10.18 13.15
C GLN A 104 19.05 9.21 12.93
N PRO A 105 18.59 8.98 11.68
CA PRO A 105 17.68 7.89 11.41
C PRO A 105 18.40 6.62 11.85
N THR A 106 18.06 6.11 13.02
CA THR A 106 18.46 4.77 13.41
C THR A 106 17.66 3.87 12.50
N THR A 107 18.27 3.49 11.37
CA THR A 107 17.83 2.36 10.57
C THR A 107 18.06 1.09 11.39
N ARG A 108 17.34 0.94 12.51
CA ARG A 108 17.20 -0.35 13.16
C ARG A 108 16.34 -1.15 12.19
N SER A 109 16.98 -1.98 11.39
CA SER A 109 16.26 -3.00 10.63
C SER A 109 15.57 -3.88 11.66
N SER A 110 14.24 -3.84 11.72
CA SER A 110 13.49 -4.76 12.56
C SER A 110 13.91 -6.19 12.16
N PRO A 111 14.12 -7.09 13.14
CA PRO A 111 14.57 -8.44 12.86
C PRO A 111 13.57 -9.14 11.94
N VAL A 112 14.09 -9.83 10.93
CA VAL A 112 13.29 -10.65 10.02
C VAL A 112 13.14 -12.03 10.64
N TYR A 113 11.91 -12.54 10.65
CA TYR A 113 11.58 -13.87 11.13
C TYR A 113 11.16 -14.75 9.96
N LEU A 114 11.50 -16.03 10.05
CA LEU A 114 11.11 -17.06 9.12
C LEU A 114 9.97 -17.88 9.73
N LEU A 115 8.78 -17.69 9.19
CA LEU A 115 7.62 -18.53 9.44
C LEU A 115 7.58 -19.63 8.39
N LYS A 116 7.68 -20.88 8.83
CA LYS A 116 7.56 -22.08 7.99
C LYS A 116 6.29 -22.79 8.39
N PHE A 117 5.42 -23.13 7.45
CA PHE A 117 4.40 -24.13 7.74
C PHE A 117 4.25 -25.11 6.59
N CYS A 118 3.89 -26.33 6.99
CA CYS A 118 3.58 -27.42 6.09
C CYS A 118 2.13 -27.81 6.33
N CYS A 119 1.31 -27.80 5.29
CA CYS A 119 -0.10 -28.16 5.39
C CYS A 119 -0.64 -28.75 4.09
N LEU A 120 -1.82 -29.36 4.13
CA LEU A 120 -2.52 -29.81 2.91
C LEU A 120 -3.04 -28.61 2.13
N ASP A 121 -2.83 -28.61 0.81
CA ASP A 121 -3.25 -27.51 -0.05
C ASP A 121 -4.78 -27.41 -0.10
N ARG A 122 -5.28 -26.18 -0.15
CA ARG A 122 -6.69 -25.88 -0.39
C ARG A 122 -6.87 -24.52 -1.05
N LYS A 123 -7.94 -24.40 -1.84
CA LYS A 123 -8.34 -23.14 -2.46
C LYS A 123 -8.41 -22.01 -1.43
N GLY A 124 -7.63 -20.95 -1.65
CA GLY A 124 -7.61 -19.75 -0.81
C GLY A 124 -6.78 -19.83 0.48
N LEU A 125 -6.04 -20.92 0.71
CA LEU A 125 -5.16 -21.10 1.88
C LEU A 125 -4.21 -19.91 2.08
N LEU A 126 -3.48 -19.53 1.04
CA LEU A 126 -2.50 -18.44 1.08
C LEU A 126 -3.15 -17.10 1.48
N HIS A 127 -4.37 -16.84 1.03
CA HIS A 127 -5.11 -15.64 1.43
C HIS A 127 -5.51 -15.70 2.90
N ASP A 128 -6.01 -16.83 3.39
CA ASP A 128 -6.42 -16.97 4.79
C ASP A 128 -5.24 -16.77 5.76
N VAL A 129 -4.06 -17.30 5.41
CA VAL A 129 -2.81 -17.07 6.15
C VAL A 129 -2.42 -15.61 6.09
N THR A 130 -2.43 -15.01 4.90
CA THR A 130 -2.09 -13.59 4.72
C THR A 130 -3.04 -12.69 5.53
N GLN A 131 -4.32 -13.05 5.62
CA GLN A 131 -5.28 -12.34 6.46
C GLN A 131 -4.86 -12.34 7.93
N VAL A 132 -4.46 -13.49 8.48
CA VAL A 132 -3.97 -13.58 9.87
C VAL A 132 -2.72 -12.74 10.06
N LEU A 133 -1.76 -12.80 9.13
CA LEU A 133 -0.55 -11.98 9.21
C LEU A 133 -0.89 -10.48 9.21
N CYS A 134 -1.80 -10.03 8.34
CA CYS A 134 -2.27 -8.65 8.34
C CYS A 134 -3.00 -8.25 9.63
N GLU A 135 -3.83 -9.13 10.20
CA GLU A 135 -4.52 -8.89 11.49
C GLU A 135 -3.55 -8.78 12.67
N LEU A 136 -2.41 -9.47 12.59
CA LEU A 136 -1.33 -9.42 13.57
C LEU A 136 -0.29 -8.33 13.27
N GLU A 137 -0.52 -7.46 12.28
CA GLU A 137 0.42 -6.40 11.88
C GLU A 137 1.82 -6.95 11.51
N LEU A 138 1.85 -8.17 10.95
CA LEU A 138 3.06 -8.81 10.43
C LEU A 138 3.19 -8.50 8.94
N THR A 139 4.27 -7.84 8.57
CA THR A 139 4.56 -7.48 7.17
C THR A 139 5.36 -8.58 6.50
N ILE A 140 4.90 -9.05 5.33
CA ILE A 140 5.63 -10.03 4.52
C ILE A 140 6.69 -9.29 3.70
N GLN A 141 7.98 -9.57 3.93
CA GLN A 141 9.07 -9.04 3.12
C GLN A 141 9.39 -9.93 1.93
N LYS A 142 9.34 -11.24 2.16
CA LYS A 142 9.54 -12.26 1.14
C LYS A 142 8.64 -13.43 1.42
N VAL A 143 8.12 -14.02 0.37
CA VAL A 143 7.37 -15.27 0.43
C VAL A 143 7.96 -16.23 -0.59
N LYS A 144 7.99 -17.50 -0.24
CA LYS A 144 8.22 -18.60 -1.16
C LYS A 144 7.19 -19.67 -0.85
N VAL A 145 6.19 -19.73 -1.71
CA VAL A 145 5.14 -20.77 -1.67
C VAL A 145 5.51 -21.85 -2.67
N THR A 146 5.38 -23.11 -2.26
CA THR A 146 5.58 -24.26 -3.15
C THR A 146 4.61 -25.37 -2.81
N THR A 147 3.78 -25.75 -3.78
CA THR A 147 2.95 -26.96 -3.71
C THR A 147 3.74 -28.16 -4.22
N THR A 148 3.81 -29.23 -3.43
CA THR A 148 4.46 -30.49 -3.78
C THR A 148 3.48 -31.45 -4.45
N PRO A 149 3.94 -32.45 -5.23
CA PRO A 149 3.06 -33.37 -5.97
C PRO A 149 2.16 -34.26 -5.10
N ASP A 150 2.37 -34.31 -3.79
CA ASP A 150 1.55 -35.02 -2.81
C ASP A 150 0.48 -34.13 -2.16
N ASP A 151 0.08 -33.04 -2.84
CA ASP A 151 -0.91 -32.06 -2.40
C ASP A 151 -0.58 -31.39 -1.05
N ARG A 152 0.71 -31.32 -0.71
CA ARG A 152 1.20 -30.56 0.44
C ARG A 152 1.77 -29.24 -0.02
N VAL A 153 1.70 -28.26 0.87
CA VAL A 153 2.26 -26.94 0.67
C VAL A 153 3.35 -26.75 1.71
N LEU A 154 4.54 -26.39 1.24
CA LEU A 154 5.62 -25.88 2.08
C LEU A 154 5.77 -24.40 1.81
N ASP A 155 5.32 -23.60 2.77
CA ASP A 155 5.40 -22.15 2.66
C ASP A 155 6.43 -21.56 3.61
N LEU A 156 7.24 -20.67 3.05
CA LEU A 156 8.26 -19.92 3.77
C LEU A 156 7.92 -18.43 3.67
N PHE A 157 7.55 -17.83 4.80
CA PHE A 157 7.32 -16.40 4.92
C PHE A 157 8.45 -15.75 5.70
N PHE A 158 9.10 -14.78 5.10
CA PHE A 158 10.01 -13.87 5.77
C PHE A 158 9.19 -12.65 6.18
N ILE A 159 8.95 -12.53 7.48
CA ILE A 159 8.06 -11.53 8.06
C ILE A 159 8.82 -10.59 8.99
N THR A 160 8.35 -9.35 9.08
CA THR A 160 8.75 -8.40 10.13
C THR A 160 7.54 -8.00 10.94
N ASP A 161 7.76 -7.87 12.24
CA ASP A 161 6.72 -7.43 13.17
C ASP A 161 6.72 -5.92 13.32
N ASN A 162 5.61 -5.30 12.93
CA ASN A 162 5.45 -3.85 13.05
C ASN A 162 5.39 -3.39 14.52
N MET A 163 4.99 -4.27 15.44
CA MET A 163 4.96 -3.99 16.88
C MET A 163 6.31 -4.22 17.57
N GLU A 164 7.29 -4.80 16.88
CA GLU A 164 8.59 -5.22 17.43
C GLU A 164 8.51 -6.15 18.66
N LEU A 165 7.42 -6.92 18.81
CA LEU A 165 7.16 -7.82 19.95
C LEU A 165 7.41 -9.30 19.64
N LEU A 166 7.68 -9.67 18.38
CA LEU A 166 7.86 -11.05 17.93
C LEU A 166 9.13 -11.72 18.49
N HIS A 167 10.01 -10.96 19.14
CA HIS A 167 11.10 -11.50 19.94
C HIS A 167 10.60 -12.16 21.25
N THR A 168 9.38 -11.84 21.70
CA THR A 168 8.79 -12.42 22.91
C THR A 168 8.06 -13.72 22.61
N LYS A 169 8.24 -14.72 23.49
CA LYS A 169 7.58 -16.03 23.35
C LYS A 169 6.04 -15.91 23.31
N LYS A 170 5.47 -15.00 24.12
CA LYS A 170 4.03 -14.75 24.15
C LYS A 170 3.47 -14.36 22.78
N ARG A 171 4.16 -13.48 22.04
CA ARG A 171 3.72 -13.02 20.72
C ARG A 171 3.88 -14.13 19.66
N GLN A 172 4.93 -14.93 19.78
CA GLN A 172 5.14 -16.09 18.91
C GLN A 172 4.05 -17.14 19.12
N ASP A 173 3.73 -17.47 20.38
CA ASP A 173 2.68 -18.42 20.74
C ASP A 173 1.30 -17.94 20.25
N GLU A 174 0.95 -16.66 20.44
CA GLU A 174 -0.29 -16.06 19.90
C GLU A 174 -0.35 -16.16 18.37
N THR A 175 0.76 -15.89 17.69
CA THR A 175 0.85 -15.95 16.22
C THR A 175 0.62 -17.37 15.73
N CYS A 176 1.31 -18.35 16.32
CA CYS A 176 1.14 -19.76 15.97
C CYS A 176 -0.29 -20.25 16.27
N GLU A 177 -0.88 -19.88 17.41
CA GLU A 177 -2.26 -20.26 17.76
C GLU A 177 -3.29 -19.74 16.75
N ARG A 178 -3.15 -18.47 16.32
CA ARG A 178 -4.02 -17.86 15.30
C ARG A 178 -3.86 -18.55 13.94
N LEU A 179 -2.63 -18.90 13.56
CA LEU A 179 -2.37 -19.65 12.33
C LEU A 179 -2.94 -21.07 12.41
N HIS A 180 -2.74 -21.79 13.51
CA HIS A 180 -3.33 -23.12 13.72
C HIS A 180 -4.86 -23.11 13.65
N THR A 181 -5.51 -22.04 14.12
CA THR A 181 -6.97 -21.88 14.00
C THR A 181 -7.45 -21.83 12.54
N VAL A 182 -6.64 -21.25 11.64
CA VAL A 182 -6.93 -21.13 10.20
C VAL A 182 -6.54 -22.39 9.43
N LEU A 183 -5.43 -23.01 9.81
CA LEU A 183 -4.91 -24.23 9.18
C LEU A 183 -5.68 -25.49 9.61
N ARG A 184 -6.30 -25.49 10.80
CA ARG A 184 -7.10 -26.60 11.36
C ARG A 184 -6.38 -27.96 11.24
N ASP A 185 -7.12 -29.01 10.89
CA ASP A 185 -6.65 -30.39 10.75
C ASP A 185 -5.68 -30.59 9.57
N SER A 186 -5.54 -29.58 8.70
CA SER A 186 -4.63 -29.62 7.55
C SER A 186 -3.18 -29.28 7.92
N CYS A 187 -2.92 -28.76 9.12
CA CYS A 187 -1.59 -28.35 9.56
C CYS A 187 -0.72 -29.54 9.97
N ILE A 188 0.41 -29.72 9.29
CA ILE A 188 1.44 -30.74 9.61
C ILE A 188 2.49 -30.14 10.54
N SER A 189 2.97 -28.93 10.25
CA SER A 189 3.91 -28.20 11.10
C SER A 189 3.76 -26.69 10.92
N CYS A 190 4.03 -25.93 11.98
CA CYS A 190 4.12 -24.48 11.97
C CYS A 190 5.28 -24.08 12.89
N GLU A 191 6.32 -23.48 12.32
CA GLU A 191 7.55 -23.11 13.01
C GLU A 191 7.86 -21.64 12.75
N LEU A 192 8.15 -20.91 13.83
CA LEU A 192 8.58 -19.51 13.75
C LEU A 192 9.98 -19.39 14.34
N GLN A 193 10.92 -18.89 13.53
CA GLN A 193 12.33 -18.78 13.89
C GLN A 193 12.87 -17.42 13.45
N LEU A 194 13.98 -16.97 14.04
CA LEU A 194 14.69 -15.80 13.53
C LEU A 194 15.32 -16.15 12.17
N ALA A 195 15.17 -15.30 11.16
CA ALA A 195 15.76 -15.57 9.85
C ALA A 195 17.30 -15.53 9.94
N GLY A 196 17.95 -16.60 9.48
CA GLY A 196 19.42 -16.68 9.38
C GLY A 196 19.97 -16.01 8.12
N LEU A 197 21.27 -16.22 7.85
CA LEU A 197 21.99 -15.73 6.66
C LEU A 197 21.34 -16.12 5.32
N GLU A 198 20.44 -17.12 5.34
CA GLU A 198 19.60 -17.53 4.20
C GLU A 198 18.71 -16.42 3.65
N TYR A 199 18.39 -15.40 4.47
CA TYR A 199 17.66 -14.21 4.04
C TYR A 199 18.55 -13.24 3.23
N GLU A 200 19.79 -13.01 3.67
CA GLU A 200 20.71 -12.05 3.04
C GLU A 200 21.16 -12.48 1.64
N TYR A 201 21.40 -13.78 1.43
CA TYR A 201 21.79 -14.32 0.11
C TYR A 201 20.64 -14.34 -0.92
N ASN A 202 19.40 -14.28 -0.46
CA ASN A 202 18.21 -14.50 -1.27
C ASN A 202 17.41 -13.21 -1.55
N GLN A 203 18.02 -12.03 -1.40
CA GLN A 203 17.34 -10.75 -1.69
C GLN A 203 16.97 -10.60 -3.18
N SER A 204 17.62 -11.34 -4.08
CA SER A 204 17.35 -11.28 -5.52
C SER A 204 16.13 -12.12 -5.90
N ILE A 205 15.14 -11.45 -6.51
CA ILE A 205 14.10 -12.12 -7.29
C ILE A 205 14.74 -12.74 -8.54
N SER A 206 14.14 -13.82 -9.06
CA SER A 206 14.50 -14.36 -10.38
C SER A 206 14.44 -13.24 -11.44
N SER A 207 15.51 -13.04 -12.24
CA SER A 207 15.57 -11.88 -13.14
C SER A 207 14.40 -11.84 -14.13
N LEU A 208 13.77 -10.67 -14.27
CA LEU A 208 12.77 -10.45 -15.31
C LEU A 208 13.46 -10.38 -16.68
N SER A 209 12.78 -10.90 -17.71
CA SER A 209 13.19 -10.66 -19.10
C SER A 209 13.24 -9.15 -19.37
N PRO A 210 14.23 -8.63 -20.12
CA PRO A 210 14.32 -7.20 -20.44
C PRO A 210 13.03 -6.61 -21.04
N VAL A 211 12.33 -7.38 -21.88
CA VAL A 211 11.07 -6.97 -22.51
C VAL A 211 9.96 -6.79 -21.46
N LEU A 212 9.84 -7.75 -20.53
CA LEU A 212 8.84 -7.69 -19.47
C LEU A 212 9.17 -6.58 -18.46
N ALA A 213 10.45 -6.36 -18.16
CA ALA A 213 10.87 -5.26 -17.31
C ALA A 213 10.56 -3.90 -17.95
N GLU A 214 10.80 -3.75 -19.26
CA GLU A 214 10.45 -2.53 -19.98
C GLU A 214 8.94 -2.28 -19.95
N GLU A 215 8.12 -3.30 -20.20
CA GLU A 215 6.66 -3.20 -20.15
C GLU A 215 6.14 -2.88 -18.73
N LEU A 216 6.65 -3.60 -17.73
CA LEU A 216 6.23 -3.47 -16.34
C LEU A 216 6.70 -2.14 -15.72
N PHE A 217 7.86 -1.60 -16.12
CA PHE A 217 8.44 -0.36 -15.56
C PHE A 217 8.35 0.86 -16.49
N ARG A 218 7.68 0.75 -17.65
CA ARG A 218 7.48 1.87 -18.59
C ARG A 218 6.90 3.11 -17.90
N CYS A 219 7.54 4.27 -18.06
CA CYS A 219 7.10 5.51 -17.43
C CYS A 219 6.55 6.55 -18.43
N ASP A 220 6.40 6.18 -19.69
CA ASP A 220 6.12 7.13 -20.76
C ASP A 220 4.65 7.04 -21.21
N LEU A 221 4.02 8.22 -21.38
CA LEU A 221 2.65 8.38 -21.88
C LEU A 221 2.59 8.38 -23.43
N THR A 222 3.67 8.00 -24.11
CA THR A 222 3.81 8.12 -25.57
C THR A 222 2.98 7.08 -26.33
N GLY A 223 1.71 7.41 -26.56
CA GLY A 223 1.07 7.33 -27.88
C GLY A 223 0.69 5.98 -28.48
N ASN A 224 1.17 4.82 -28.01
CA ASN A 224 0.74 3.51 -28.50
C ASN A 224 0.07 2.70 -27.38
N GLU A 225 -1.19 3.06 -27.10
CA GLU A 225 -2.06 2.42 -26.11
C GLU A 225 -2.56 1.00 -26.52
N GLU A 226 -1.84 0.28 -27.38
CA GLU A 226 -2.22 -1.07 -27.82
C GLU A 226 -1.70 -2.18 -26.88
N CYS A 227 -0.83 -1.85 -25.91
CA CYS A 227 -0.18 -2.84 -25.05
C CYS A 227 -0.94 -3.24 -23.77
N TYR A 228 -2.12 -2.68 -23.49
CA TYR A 228 -2.89 -3.11 -22.33
C TYR A 228 -4.03 -4.03 -22.76
N GLN A 229 -3.84 -5.32 -22.48
CA GLN A 229 -4.88 -6.35 -22.35
C GLN A 229 -6.24 -5.71 -21.99
N ALA A 230 -7.16 -5.73 -22.97
CA ALA A 230 -8.49 -5.11 -23.01
C ALA A 230 -8.83 -4.09 -21.89
N LEU A 231 -8.86 -2.81 -22.26
CA LEU A 231 -9.27 -1.72 -21.36
C LEU A 231 -10.68 -1.95 -20.81
N SER A 232 -10.76 -2.30 -19.53
CA SER A 232 -12.00 -2.30 -18.74
C SER A 232 -12.65 -0.91 -18.76
N PRO A 233 -13.99 -0.79 -18.66
CA PRO A 233 -14.68 0.51 -18.58
C PRO A 233 -14.10 1.43 -17.50
N ASP A 234 -13.54 0.89 -16.42
CA ASP A 234 -12.92 1.69 -15.36
C ASP A 234 -11.58 2.33 -15.80
N MET A 235 -10.85 1.73 -16.75
CA MET A 235 -9.68 2.37 -17.38
C MET A 235 -10.07 3.58 -18.23
N THR A 236 -11.23 3.53 -18.90
CA THR A 236 -11.72 4.69 -19.65
C THR A 236 -12.10 5.85 -18.74
N LYS A 237 -12.54 5.57 -17.50
CA LYS A 237 -12.76 6.60 -16.48
C LYS A 237 -11.45 7.22 -15.99
N LEU A 238 -10.41 6.41 -15.76
CA LEU A 238 -9.09 6.90 -15.34
C LEU A 238 -8.43 7.83 -16.36
N LYS A 239 -8.67 7.63 -17.67
CA LYS A 239 -8.17 8.53 -18.71
C LYS A 239 -8.69 9.97 -18.58
N LYS A 240 -9.80 10.19 -17.87
CA LYS A 240 -10.35 11.53 -17.59
C LYS A 240 -9.67 12.20 -16.40
N ILE A 241 -8.34 12.09 -16.32
CA ILE A 241 -7.56 12.80 -15.32
C ILE A 241 -7.25 14.22 -15.79
N ASN A 242 -7.55 15.19 -14.94
CA ASN A 242 -7.12 16.56 -15.12
C ASN A 242 -6.19 16.96 -13.98
N VAL A 243 -5.04 17.52 -14.34
CA VAL A 243 -4.06 18.05 -13.38
C VAL A 243 -3.73 19.45 -13.84
N THR A 244 -4.09 20.44 -13.02
CA THR A 244 -3.87 21.86 -13.31
C THR A 244 -3.01 22.50 -12.22
N LEU A 245 -2.21 23.49 -12.63
CA LEU A 245 -1.38 24.29 -11.73
C LEU A 245 -1.77 25.75 -11.87
N ASP A 246 -1.97 26.43 -10.75
CA ASP A 246 -2.30 27.85 -10.71
C ASP A 246 -1.38 28.60 -9.73
N ASN A 247 -0.76 29.67 -10.22
CA ASN A 247 0.12 30.54 -9.45
C ASN A 247 -0.50 31.89 -9.07
N SER A 248 -1.77 32.13 -9.43
CA SER A 248 -2.47 33.40 -9.25
C SER A 248 -3.11 33.55 -7.86
N ILE A 249 -3.58 32.45 -7.26
CA ILE A 249 -4.39 32.47 -6.02
C ILE A 249 -3.57 32.78 -4.77
N SER A 250 -2.31 32.31 -4.69
CA SER A 250 -1.42 32.57 -3.55
C SER A 250 -0.19 33.30 -4.04
N PRO A 251 0.37 34.29 -3.33
CA PRO A 251 1.64 34.92 -3.69
C PRO A 251 2.87 34.04 -3.41
N ALA A 252 2.74 33.01 -2.56
CA ALA A 252 3.86 32.18 -2.09
C ALA A 252 3.81 30.70 -2.50
N HIS A 253 2.66 30.21 -2.96
CA HIS A 253 2.44 28.78 -3.26
C HIS A 253 1.88 28.57 -4.66
N THR A 254 2.15 27.41 -5.24
CA THR A 254 1.48 26.93 -6.45
C THR A 254 0.29 26.08 -6.04
N LEU A 255 -0.92 26.40 -6.49
CA LEU A 255 -2.08 25.55 -6.31
C LEU A 255 -2.04 24.41 -7.34
N LEU A 256 -1.98 23.18 -6.86
CA LEU A 256 -2.12 21.96 -7.63
C LEU A 256 -3.54 21.43 -7.45
N GLN A 257 -4.27 21.29 -8.55
CA GLN A 257 -5.62 20.73 -8.54
C GLN A 257 -5.63 19.44 -9.36
N ILE A 258 -6.14 18.38 -8.77
CA ILE A 258 -6.23 17.06 -9.39
C ILE A 258 -7.69 16.64 -9.37
N HIS A 259 -8.22 16.37 -10.56
CA HIS A 259 -9.53 15.76 -10.77
C HIS A 259 -9.33 14.39 -11.41
N CYS A 260 -9.70 13.31 -10.72
CA CYS A 260 -9.49 11.94 -11.22
C CYS A 260 -10.55 10.97 -10.69
N ALA A 261 -10.58 9.76 -11.24
CA ALA A 261 -11.48 8.73 -10.72
C ALA A 261 -11.02 8.30 -9.31
N ASP A 262 -11.98 8.04 -8.44
CA ASP A 262 -11.70 7.60 -7.07
C ASP A 262 -11.12 6.19 -7.06
N HIS A 263 -10.12 5.95 -6.22
CA HIS A 263 -9.61 4.61 -5.95
C HIS A 263 -9.05 4.53 -4.52
N LYS A 264 -9.01 3.32 -3.99
CA LYS A 264 -8.37 2.97 -2.72
C LYS A 264 -6.95 3.55 -2.73
N GLY A 265 -6.63 4.37 -1.75
CA GLY A 265 -5.29 4.95 -1.60
C GLY A 265 -4.94 6.11 -2.52
N LEU A 266 -5.91 6.72 -3.22
CA LEU A 266 -5.67 7.90 -4.07
C LEU A 266 -4.86 9.01 -3.37
N LEU A 267 -5.22 9.36 -2.13
CA LEU A 267 -4.49 10.37 -1.37
C LEU A 267 -3.05 9.94 -1.07
N TYR A 268 -2.83 8.67 -0.70
CA TYR A 268 -1.49 8.11 -0.49
C TYR A 268 -0.66 8.17 -1.78
N ASP A 269 -1.20 7.68 -2.90
CA ASP A 269 -0.48 7.61 -4.17
C ASP A 269 -0.07 9.02 -4.64
N THR A 270 -0.94 10.02 -4.42
CA THR A 270 -0.65 11.43 -4.75
C THR A 270 0.43 12.00 -3.84
N LEU A 271 0.27 11.87 -2.52
CA LEU A 271 1.23 12.40 -1.54
C LEU A 271 2.59 11.72 -1.67
N ARG A 272 2.63 10.43 -2.00
CA ARG A 272 3.85 9.69 -2.32
C ARG A 272 4.55 10.30 -3.52
N ALA A 273 3.84 10.49 -4.64
CA ALA A 273 4.44 11.06 -5.83
C ALA A 273 5.03 12.46 -5.55
N LEU A 274 4.33 13.30 -4.79
CA LEU A 274 4.81 14.62 -4.37
C LEU A 274 6.03 14.53 -3.44
N LYS A 275 6.04 13.58 -2.50
CA LYS A 275 7.18 13.29 -1.61
C LYS A 275 8.41 12.87 -2.40
N ASP A 276 8.27 11.98 -3.37
CA ASP A 276 9.37 11.53 -4.25
C ASP A 276 9.95 12.69 -5.07
N MET A 277 9.12 13.67 -5.43
CA MET A 277 9.54 14.91 -6.12
C MET A 277 10.05 16.00 -5.16
N ASN A 278 10.17 15.73 -3.86
CA ASN A 278 10.60 16.68 -2.83
C ASN A 278 9.73 17.95 -2.76
N MET A 279 8.43 17.82 -3.02
CA MET A 279 7.47 18.92 -2.90
C MET A 279 6.99 19.07 -1.45
N LYS A 280 6.91 20.31 -0.98
CA LYS A 280 6.31 20.67 0.31
C LYS A 280 4.85 20.99 0.11
N ILE A 281 3.99 20.58 1.04
CA ILE A 281 2.55 20.83 1.00
C ILE A 281 2.22 21.68 2.23
N SER A 282 1.62 22.85 2.03
CA SER A 282 1.25 23.76 3.12
C SER A 282 -0.24 23.65 3.47
N TYR A 283 -1.08 23.43 2.46
CA TYR A 283 -2.51 23.19 2.64
C TYR A 283 -2.98 22.13 1.65
N GLY A 284 -3.93 21.30 2.08
CA GLY A 284 -4.54 20.29 1.24
C GLY A 284 -6.00 20.07 1.57
N ARG A 285 -6.83 19.92 0.54
CA ARG A 285 -8.23 19.53 0.66
C ARG A 285 -8.51 18.36 -0.27
N PHE A 286 -8.93 17.25 0.32
CA PHE A 286 -9.38 16.05 -0.36
C PHE A 286 -10.90 15.94 -0.26
N SER A 287 -11.58 16.12 -1.39
CA SER A 287 -13.03 16.28 -1.47
C SER A 287 -13.77 14.94 -1.45
N HIS A 288 -15.08 15.00 -1.16
CA HIS A 288 -15.95 13.83 -1.18
C HIS A 288 -16.12 13.27 -2.59
N ASN A 289 -16.48 11.97 -2.68
CA ASN A 289 -16.65 11.31 -3.97
C ASN A 289 -17.93 11.86 -4.60
N THR A 290 -17.79 12.41 -5.80
CA THR A 290 -18.91 12.84 -6.62
C THR A 290 -18.96 11.99 -7.88
N ARG A 291 -19.91 11.05 -7.95
CA ARG A 291 -20.17 10.19 -9.12
C ARG A 291 -18.95 9.38 -9.59
N GLY A 292 -18.11 8.91 -8.66
CA GLY A 292 -16.90 8.14 -8.94
C GLY A 292 -15.65 8.99 -9.17
N TYR A 293 -15.73 10.30 -8.99
CA TYR A 293 -14.60 11.23 -9.16
C TYR A 293 -14.27 11.96 -7.85
N ARG A 294 -13.02 12.39 -7.74
CA ARG A 294 -12.47 13.11 -6.59
C ARG A 294 -11.71 14.34 -7.06
N ASP A 295 -11.85 15.40 -6.27
CA ASP A 295 -11.05 16.61 -6.36
C ASP A 295 -10.05 16.66 -5.20
N LEU A 296 -8.80 16.96 -5.52
CA LEU A 296 -7.73 17.18 -4.57
C LEU A 296 -7.04 18.51 -4.89
N ASP A 297 -7.16 19.46 -3.98
CA ASP A 297 -6.53 20.78 -4.07
C ASP A 297 -5.38 20.86 -3.06
N LEU A 298 -4.15 21.12 -3.53
CA LEU A 298 -2.95 21.20 -2.71
C LEU A 298 -2.19 22.50 -2.98
N PHE A 299 -1.83 23.24 -1.94
CA PHE A 299 -0.88 24.34 -2.05
C PHE A 299 0.53 23.80 -1.84
N ILE A 300 1.32 23.81 -2.90
CA ILE A 300 2.65 23.21 -2.94
C ILE A 300 3.77 24.22 -3.15
N GLN A 301 4.95 23.87 -2.67
CA GLN A 301 6.20 24.58 -2.86
C GLN A 301 7.32 23.61 -3.22
N GLN A 302 8.34 24.12 -3.91
CA GLN A 302 9.59 23.41 -4.14
C GLN A 302 10.38 23.29 -2.83
N LYS A 303 11.41 22.45 -2.83
CA LYS A 303 12.30 22.25 -1.67
C LYS A 303 12.89 23.56 -1.13
N ASP A 304 13.16 24.53 -2.01
CA ASP A 304 13.69 25.85 -1.68
C ASP A 304 12.63 26.83 -1.13
N GLY A 305 11.38 26.39 -0.98
CA GLY A 305 10.26 27.20 -0.48
C GLY A 305 9.62 28.11 -1.53
N LYS A 306 10.02 28.01 -2.80
CA LYS A 306 9.45 28.84 -3.88
C LYS A 306 8.33 28.12 -4.61
N LYS A 307 7.54 28.92 -5.33
CA LYS A 307 6.58 28.42 -6.31
C LYS A 307 7.27 27.73 -7.49
N ILE A 308 6.51 26.85 -8.13
CA ILE A 308 6.90 26.27 -9.41
C ILE A 308 6.46 27.25 -10.50
N VAL A 309 7.37 28.11 -10.95
CA VAL A 309 7.10 29.12 -12.01
C VAL A 309 7.52 28.63 -13.39
N ASP A 310 8.56 27.81 -13.44
CA ASP A 310 9.12 27.26 -14.67
C ASP A 310 8.12 26.30 -15.37
N PRO A 311 7.65 26.62 -16.59
CA PRO A 311 6.70 25.79 -17.33
C PRO A 311 7.18 24.36 -17.59
N GLU A 312 8.48 24.14 -17.76
CA GLU A 312 9.02 22.78 -17.98
C GLU A 312 8.85 21.93 -16.73
N LYS A 313 9.14 22.50 -15.55
CA LYS A 313 8.95 21.83 -14.26
C LYS A 313 7.47 21.60 -13.95
N GLN A 314 6.60 22.54 -14.31
CA GLN A 314 5.15 22.37 -14.20
C GLN A 314 4.66 21.20 -15.06
N ASN A 315 5.08 21.16 -16.34
CA ASN A 315 4.70 20.10 -17.26
C ASN A 315 5.24 18.74 -16.83
N ALA A 316 6.48 18.68 -16.34
CA ALA A 316 7.07 17.46 -15.79
C ALA A 316 6.28 16.95 -14.58
N LEU A 317 5.92 17.84 -13.63
CA LEU A 317 5.10 17.51 -12.47
C LEU A 317 3.71 16.99 -12.89
N CYS A 318 3.02 17.69 -13.78
CA CYS A 318 1.71 17.28 -14.26
C CYS A 318 1.75 15.92 -14.98
N SER A 319 2.72 15.72 -15.86
CA SER A 319 2.88 14.46 -16.61
C SER A 319 3.18 13.29 -15.67
N ARG A 320 4.03 13.54 -14.67
CA ARG A 320 4.37 12.57 -13.63
C ARG A 320 3.14 12.16 -12.82
N LEU A 321 2.37 13.12 -12.32
CA LEU A 321 1.15 12.84 -11.55
C LEU A 321 0.10 12.11 -12.39
N LYS A 322 -0.11 12.51 -13.65
CA LYS A 322 -1.04 11.81 -14.56
C LYS A 322 -0.68 10.34 -14.73
N LEU A 323 0.61 10.02 -14.91
CA LEU A 323 1.06 8.65 -15.01
C LEU A 323 0.82 7.85 -13.72
N GLU A 324 1.17 8.42 -12.56
CA GLU A 324 1.04 7.73 -11.27
C GLU A 324 -0.43 7.48 -10.90
N MET A 325 -1.34 8.37 -11.28
CA MET A 325 -2.78 8.21 -11.04
C MET A 325 -3.44 7.26 -12.07
N LEU A 326 -2.89 7.17 -13.28
CA LEU A 326 -3.37 6.22 -14.29
C LEU A 326 -2.96 4.78 -13.93
N HIS A 327 -1.75 4.61 -13.41
CA HIS A 327 -1.16 3.30 -13.08
C HIS A 327 -0.48 3.29 -11.70
N PRO A 328 -1.23 3.46 -10.60
CA PRO A 328 -0.65 3.45 -9.25
C PRO A 328 -0.06 2.09 -8.88
N LEU A 329 -0.66 1.03 -9.42
CA LEU A 329 -0.14 -0.34 -9.41
C LEU A 329 -0.25 -0.91 -10.82
N ARG A 330 0.75 -1.70 -11.22
CA ARG A 330 0.81 -2.27 -12.57
C ARG A 330 0.58 -3.76 -12.48
N VAL A 331 -0.32 -4.26 -13.31
CA VAL A 331 -0.74 -5.67 -13.30
C VAL A 331 -0.61 -6.20 -14.72
N ILE A 332 0.20 -7.24 -14.88
CA ILE A 332 0.47 -7.91 -16.15
C ILE A 332 0.33 -9.41 -15.93
N ILE A 333 -0.24 -10.12 -16.90
CA ILE A 333 -0.22 -11.58 -16.94
C ILE A 333 0.54 -12.04 -18.18
N THR A 334 1.51 -12.93 -17.98
CA THR A 334 2.44 -13.42 -19.00
C THR A 334 2.65 -14.93 -18.85
N ASN A 335 3.47 -15.51 -19.72
CA ASN A 335 3.86 -16.92 -19.64
C ASN A 335 5.30 -17.04 -19.15
N ARG A 336 5.54 -17.96 -18.23
CA ARG A 336 6.87 -18.40 -17.82
C ARG A 336 7.06 -19.85 -18.28
N GLY A 337 7.42 -20.02 -19.55
CA GLY A 337 7.42 -21.34 -20.18
C GLY A 337 5.97 -21.81 -20.42
N PRO A 338 5.58 -23.02 -19.97
CA PRO A 338 4.19 -23.49 -20.09
C PRO A 338 3.25 -22.80 -19.09
N ASP A 339 3.79 -22.28 -17.99
CA ASP A 339 2.99 -21.82 -16.86
C ASP A 339 2.55 -20.36 -17.02
N THR A 340 1.37 -20.05 -16.47
CA THR A 340 0.85 -18.67 -16.46
C THR A 340 1.34 -17.93 -15.22
N GLU A 341 1.94 -16.76 -15.41
CA GLU A 341 2.49 -15.93 -14.33
C GLU A 341 1.78 -14.57 -14.28
N LEU A 342 1.25 -14.22 -13.10
CA LEU A 342 0.71 -12.90 -12.78
C LEU A 342 1.79 -12.07 -12.08
N LEU A 343 2.03 -10.87 -12.60
CA LEU A 343 2.98 -9.90 -12.07
C LEU A 343 2.23 -8.65 -11.60
N VAL A 344 2.51 -8.22 -10.37
CA VAL A 344 2.06 -6.93 -9.85
C VAL A 344 3.28 -6.12 -9.44
N ALA A 345 3.44 -4.92 -9.98
CA ALA A 345 4.49 -3.99 -9.58
C ALA A 345 3.93 -2.82 -8.77
N ASN A 346 4.54 -2.63 -7.60
CA ASN A 346 4.23 -1.60 -6.62
C ASN A 346 5.39 -0.61 -6.54
N PRO A 347 5.19 0.68 -6.82
CA PRO A 347 6.26 1.67 -6.68
C PRO A 347 6.64 1.81 -5.20
N VAL A 348 7.94 1.81 -4.91
CA VAL A 348 8.47 1.91 -3.56
C VAL A 348 8.89 3.35 -3.29
N GLU A 349 8.51 3.87 -2.12
CA GLU A 349 8.98 5.16 -1.63
C GLU A 349 10.50 5.19 -1.40
N LEU A 350 11.08 6.39 -1.34
CA LEU A 350 12.45 6.59 -0.84
C LEU A 350 12.68 6.01 0.57
N SER A 351 11.62 5.79 1.36
CA SER A 351 11.69 5.13 2.66
C SER A 351 11.87 3.60 2.57
N GLY A 352 11.89 3.04 1.36
CA GLY A 352 11.98 1.61 1.10
C GLY A 352 10.67 0.87 1.36
N LYS A 353 9.53 1.57 1.41
CA LYS A 353 8.20 1.01 1.67
C LYS A 353 7.28 1.27 0.48
N GLY A 354 6.58 0.25 0.01
CA GLY A 354 5.55 0.38 -1.01
C GLY A 354 4.16 0.58 -0.42
N ARG A 355 3.16 0.61 -1.31
CA ARG A 355 1.75 0.54 -0.93
C ARG A 355 1.49 -0.74 -0.11
N PRO A 356 0.84 -0.66 1.06
CA PRO A 356 0.59 -1.83 1.89
C PRO A 356 -0.52 -2.72 1.31
N ARG A 357 -0.61 -3.96 1.82
CA ARG A 357 -1.66 -4.94 1.52
C ARG A 357 -1.79 -5.39 0.06
N VAL A 358 -0.81 -5.10 -0.80
CA VAL A 358 -0.84 -5.56 -2.21
C VAL A 358 -0.92 -7.09 -2.27
N PHE A 359 -0.09 -7.82 -1.52
CA PHE A 359 -0.17 -9.30 -1.47
C PHE A 359 -1.53 -9.81 -0.99
N TYR A 360 -2.10 -9.18 0.05
CA TYR A 360 -3.42 -9.51 0.58
C TYR A 360 -4.52 -9.32 -0.47
N ASP A 361 -4.53 -8.18 -1.16
CA ASP A 361 -5.54 -7.86 -2.16
C ASP A 361 -5.43 -8.79 -3.40
N VAL A 362 -4.21 -9.14 -3.84
CA VAL A 362 -4.02 -10.07 -4.96
C VAL A 362 -4.48 -11.48 -4.60
N THR A 363 -4.06 -11.99 -3.44
CA THR A 363 -4.48 -13.33 -2.98
C THR A 363 -5.99 -13.40 -2.74
N PHE A 364 -6.62 -12.31 -2.28
CA PHE A 364 -8.08 -12.21 -2.16
C PHE A 364 -8.79 -12.27 -3.51
N ALA A 365 -8.27 -11.52 -4.50
CA ALA A 365 -8.81 -11.51 -5.86
C ALA A 365 -8.75 -12.91 -6.49
N LEU A 366 -7.60 -13.58 -6.39
CA LEU A 366 -7.39 -14.94 -6.92
C LEU A 366 -8.26 -15.97 -6.19
N LYS A 367 -8.38 -15.88 -4.86
CA LYS A 367 -9.31 -16.71 -4.08
C LYS A 367 -10.75 -16.53 -4.55
N THR A 368 -11.18 -15.30 -4.82
CA THR A 368 -12.55 -15.03 -5.29
C THR A 368 -12.81 -15.60 -6.69
N LEU A 369 -11.79 -15.66 -7.54
CA LEU A 369 -11.85 -16.31 -8.85
C LEU A 369 -11.74 -17.83 -8.77
N GLY A 370 -11.44 -18.39 -7.59
CA GLY A 370 -11.21 -19.83 -7.42
C GLY A 370 -9.89 -20.33 -8.02
N ILE A 371 -8.93 -19.42 -8.27
CA ILE A 371 -7.63 -19.75 -8.87
C ILE A 371 -6.63 -20.09 -7.75
N CYS A 372 -5.97 -21.25 -7.90
CA CYS A 372 -4.90 -21.66 -6.99
C CYS A 372 -3.57 -21.02 -7.40
N ILE A 373 -2.75 -20.76 -6.39
CA ILE A 373 -1.43 -20.17 -6.55
C ILE A 373 -0.44 -21.30 -6.30
N PHE A 374 0.25 -21.74 -7.34
CA PHE A 374 1.25 -22.80 -7.24
C PHE A 374 2.53 -22.30 -6.55
N SER A 375 2.90 -21.06 -6.85
CA SER A 375 4.06 -20.40 -6.23
C SER A 375 3.87 -18.89 -6.19
N ALA A 376 4.43 -18.25 -5.18
CA ALA A 376 4.46 -16.80 -5.05
C ALA A 376 5.84 -16.33 -4.58
N GLU A 377 6.31 -15.22 -5.15
CA GLU A 377 7.56 -14.56 -4.79
C GLU A 377 7.33 -13.04 -4.65
N ILE A 378 7.97 -12.43 -3.65
CA ILE A 378 8.04 -10.98 -3.46
C ILE A 378 9.51 -10.58 -3.45
N GLY A 379 9.82 -9.46 -4.10
CA GLY A 379 11.17 -8.92 -4.07
C GLY A 379 11.28 -7.57 -4.74
N ARG A 380 12.46 -6.97 -4.62
CA ARG A 380 12.73 -5.60 -5.05
C ARG A 380 13.50 -5.58 -6.35
N GLN A 381 13.14 -4.65 -7.21
CA GLN A 381 13.83 -4.40 -8.47
C GLN A 381 13.97 -2.90 -8.70
N SER A 382 15.19 -2.47 -9.00
CA SER A 382 15.46 -1.09 -9.40
C SER A 382 15.32 -0.95 -10.91
N ALA A 383 14.51 0.01 -11.37
CA ALA A 383 14.30 0.33 -12.78
C ALA A 383 14.02 1.83 -12.93
N SER A 384 14.64 2.47 -13.93
CA SER A 384 14.43 3.89 -14.28
C SER A 384 14.52 4.84 -13.07
N GLU A 385 15.59 4.72 -12.28
CA GLU A 385 15.85 5.48 -11.04
C GLU A 385 14.85 5.29 -9.90
N ARG A 386 14.01 4.23 -9.96
CA ARG A 386 13.08 3.88 -8.88
C ARG A 386 13.21 2.45 -8.44
N GLU A 387 12.85 2.21 -7.20
CA GLU A 387 12.64 0.86 -6.69
C GLU A 387 11.18 0.46 -6.84
N TRP A 388 10.99 -0.80 -7.20
CA TRP A 388 9.71 -1.46 -7.34
C TRP A 388 9.70 -2.71 -6.49
N GLU A 389 8.59 -2.93 -5.81
CA GLU A 389 8.29 -4.19 -5.17
C GLU A 389 7.43 -4.99 -6.14
N VAL A 390 7.98 -6.10 -6.61
CA VAL A 390 7.36 -6.96 -7.62
C VAL A 390 6.85 -8.21 -6.95
N TYR A 391 5.57 -8.47 -7.18
CA TYR A 391 4.86 -9.64 -6.72
C TYR A 391 4.65 -10.57 -7.91
N ARG A 392 5.18 -11.79 -7.81
CA ARG A 392 5.07 -12.82 -8.86
C ARG A 392 4.21 -13.94 -8.33
N PHE A 393 3.22 -14.36 -9.10
CA PHE A 393 2.35 -15.48 -8.77
C PHE A 393 2.31 -16.44 -9.95
N LEU A 394 2.79 -17.66 -9.75
CA LEU A 394 2.59 -18.76 -10.68
C LEU A 394 1.20 -19.33 -10.41
N LEU A 395 0.33 -19.25 -11.41
CA LEU A 395 -1.05 -19.68 -11.30
C LEU A 395 -1.16 -21.13 -11.74
N ASP A 396 -1.88 -21.92 -10.96
CA ASP A 396 -2.17 -23.31 -11.29
C ASP A 396 -3.32 -23.40 -12.31
N GLU A 397 -3.09 -24.14 -13.40
CA GLU A 397 -4.09 -24.40 -14.43
C GLU A 397 -5.11 -25.41 -13.92
N ASN A 398 -6.17 -24.91 -13.29
CA ASN A 398 -7.29 -25.74 -12.88
C ASN A 398 -8.38 -25.83 -13.96
N CYS A 399 -9.05 -26.98 -14.03
CA CYS A 399 -10.05 -27.32 -15.06
C CYS A 399 -11.23 -26.33 -15.20
N GLU A 400 -11.48 -25.47 -14.20
CA GLU A 400 -12.56 -24.48 -14.20
C GLU A 400 -12.19 -23.18 -14.95
N PHE A 401 -10.90 -22.86 -15.12
CA PHE A 401 -10.42 -21.63 -15.75
C PHE A 401 -9.35 -21.92 -16.79
N GLN A 402 -9.70 -21.84 -18.08
CA GLN A 402 -8.73 -22.02 -19.17
C GLN A 402 -7.81 -20.80 -19.27
N LEU A 403 -6.68 -20.82 -18.56
CA LEU A 403 -5.68 -19.74 -18.54
C LEU A 403 -5.03 -19.47 -19.91
N THR A 404 -5.22 -20.35 -20.89
CA THR A 404 -4.80 -20.16 -22.29
C THR A 404 -5.64 -19.13 -23.05
N SER A 405 -6.87 -18.84 -22.59
CA SER A 405 -7.74 -17.86 -23.23
C SER A 405 -7.38 -16.42 -22.88
N ILE A 406 -7.25 -15.57 -23.89
CA ILE A 406 -7.05 -14.12 -23.72
C ILE A 406 -8.17 -13.50 -22.87
N VAL A 407 -9.40 -14.00 -23.01
CA VAL A 407 -10.55 -13.52 -22.22
C VAL A 407 -10.37 -13.83 -20.74
N ALA A 408 -9.95 -15.04 -20.40
CA ALA A 408 -9.71 -15.46 -19.02
C ALA A 408 -8.57 -14.63 -18.39
N ARG A 409 -7.48 -14.42 -19.14
CA ARG A 409 -6.36 -13.57 -18.71
C ARG A 409 -6.80 -12.13 -18.40
N ASN A 410 -7.59 -11.54 -19.29
CA ASN A 410 -8.11 -10.18 -19.10
C ASN A 410 -9.03 -10.10 -17.87
N GLN A 411 -9.85 -11.14 -17.62
CA GLN A 411 -10.70 -11.21 -16.43
C GLN A 411 -9.89 -11.26 -15.13
N ILE A 412 -8.79 -12.03 -15.11
CA ILE A 412 -7.89 -12.11 -13.94
C ILE A 412 -7.27 -10.73 -13.67
N VAL A 413 -6.69 -10.10 -14.70
CA VAL A 413 -6.06 -8.78 -14.58
C VAL A 413 -7.06 -7.72 -14.13
N ASP A 414 -8.27 -7.71 -14.71
CA ASP A 414 -9.33 -6.77 -14.33
C ASP A 414 -9.78 -6.98 -12.88
N ARG A 415 -10.00 -8.22 -12.45
CA ARG A 415 -10.43 -8.52 -11.07
C ARG A 415 -9.36 -8.16 -10.05
N VAL A 416 -8.10 -8.49 -10.32
CA VAL A 416 -6.96 -8.13 -9.46
C VAL A 416 -6.84 -6.62 -9.37
N ARG A 417 -6.91 -5.91 -10.51
CA ARG A 417 -6.86 -4.44 -10.54
C ARG A 417 -8.01 -3.81 -9.76
N ARG A 418 -9.25 -4.25 -9.96
CA ARG A 418 -10.42 -3.76 -9.22
C ARG A 418 -10.26 -3.95 -7.71
N THR A 419 -9.77 -5.11 -7.28
CA THR A 419 -9.52 -5.40 -5.87
C THR A 419 -8.45 -4.48 -5.28
N LEU A 420 -7.34 -4.30 -5.99
CA LEU A 420 -6.25 -3.39 -5.59
C LEU A 420 -6.72 -1.93 -5.53
N MET A 421 -7.58 -1.52 -6.46
CA MET A 421 -8.14 -0.16 -6.54
C MET A 421 -9.40 0.04 -5.66
N GLY A 422 -9.94 -1.01 -5.05
CA GLY A 422 -11.16 -0.94 -4.23
C GLY A 422 -12.42 -0.55 -5.01
N TRP A 423 -12.57 -1.02 -6.25
CA TRP A 423 -13.72 -0.76 -7.14
C TRP A 423 -14.79 -1.85 -7.11
#